data_AF-A0A6P0ZYC1-F1
#
_entry.id   AF-A0A6P0ZYC1-F1
#
_cell.length_a   1.000
_cell.length_b   1.000
_cell.length_c   1.000
_cell.angle_alpha   90.00
_cell.angle_beta   90.00
_cell.angle_gamma   90.00
#
_symmetry.space_group_name_H-M   'P 1'
#
loop_
_entity.id
_entity.type
_entity.pdbx_description
1 polymer ?
#
loop_
_entity_poly.entity_id
_entity_poly.type
_entity_poly.pdbx_seq_one_letter_code
_entity_poly.pdbx_strand_id
1 'polypeptide(L)'
;MKIYVLSAGFYQEQDYFWKEVAKDEQKPIDEPDLVKKSKLLLETQGYSIFIGRESGNLILLVTGMKASKRKDYRGRTIRNSIALIAQDNEQDEQQIRGIAVLALEGKLQNDIDSAIKEGGEYGFEVSYEQIEHVIKASLQTKNSTATKPLMIGKNSEDNIKLIAKELKESRLPQKSNASDSQALVVVTGIKEQDDLKKAGVWRGLSNLGDNEDLSPYEPPNSVQKNFLSFEIPSFLDAIKKYNPQLATILIIFGVIGLINLGLSWNPSRFGRVHNPSQPTTVVLAAISPGLQYFVTADPDGKVVVQDTQGKTKNTLKTNAQVKSVALSLDGSYVVTGDETGNVKLWDVTNKKNIELRRHVNLKHEKAVLSLAINSNSSRDKVKIVSGGADGQVLLWNVNVNVNQGKGEANIERYIP
;
A
#
# COMPACT_ATOMS: atom_id res chain seq x y z
N MET A 1 -21.92 -16.82 0.79
CA MET A 1 -20.84 -15.94 1.30
C MET A 1 -19.54 -16.72 1.45
N LYS A 2 -18.43 -16.20 0.91
CA LYS A 2 -17.08 -16.74 1.12
C LYS A 2 -16.38 -15.98 2.24
N ILE A 3 -15.61 -16.70 3.05
CA ILE A 3 -14.97 -16.17 4.25
C ILE A 3 -13.47 -16.38 4.12
N TYR A 4 -12.70 -15.31 4.31
CA TYR A 4 -11.26 -15.32 4.21
C TYR A 4 -10.65 -14.77 5.49
N VAL A 5 -9.63 -15.45 6.02
CA VAL A 5 -8.91 -15.01 7.21
C VAL A 5 -7.44 -14.86 6.88
N LEU A 6 -6.88 -13.69 7.21
CA LEU A 6 -5.46 -13.41 7.19
C LEU A 6 -4.92 -13.57 8.61
N SER A 7 -3.94 -14.43 8.79
CA SER A 7 -3.17 -14.56 10.03
C SER A 7 -1.76 -15.02 9.71
N ALA A 8 -0.93 -15.17 10.74
CA ALA A 8 0.43 -15.67 10.64
C ALA A 8 0.67 -16.76 11.69
N GLY A 9 1.72 -17.55 11.49
CA GLY A 9 2.21 -18.50 12.47
C GLY A 9 3.26 -17.88 13.40
N PHE A 10 3.98 -18.76 14.09
CA PHE A 10 4.91 -18.37 15.17
C PHE A 10 6.37 -18.45 14.73
N TYR A 11 6.65 -19.20 13.66
CA TYR A 11 7.99 -19.42 13.14
C TYR A 11 8.31 -18.50 11.96
N GLN A 12 9.59 -18.38 11.61
CA GLN A 12 10.08 -17.40 10.64
C GLN A 12 9.53 -17.65 9.22
N GLU A 13 9.31 -18.92 8.88
CA GLU A 13 8.76 -19.40 7.62
C GLU A 13 7.23 -19.29 7.54
N GLN A 14 6.55 -18.99 8.66
CA GLN A 14 5.09 -18.91 8.75
C GLN A 14 4.61 -17.45 8.72
N ASP A 15 4.88 -16.75 7.61
CA ASP A 15 4.46 -15.36 7.41
C ASP A 15 2.93 -15.23 7.25
N TYR A 16 2.44 -14.00 7.05
CA TYR A 16 1.03 -13.74 6.80
C TYR A 16 0.56 -14.30 5.47
N PHE A 17 -0.53 -15.07 5.50
CA PHE A 17 -1.22 -15.50 4.28
C PHE A 17 -2.73 -15.62 4.52
N TRP A 18 -3.49 -15.56 3.43
CA TRP A 18 -4.93 -15.69 3.45
C TRP A 18 -5.32 -17.17 3.43
N LYS A 19 -6.31 -17.55 4.22
CA LYS A 19 -7.02 -18.83 4.12
C LYS A 19 -8.46 -18.60 3.71
N GLU A 20 -8.95 -19.37 2.74
CA GLU A 20 -10.40 -19.55 2.57
C GLU A 20 -10.90 -20.50 3.65
N VAL A 21 -11.87 -20.05 4.44
CA VAL A 21 -12.42 -20.80 5.57
C VAL A 21 -13.66 -21.55 5.09
N ALA A 22 -13.49 -22.85 4.85
CA ALA A 22 -14.58 -23.78 4.53
C ALA A 22 -14.66 -24.91 5.55
N LYS A 23 -15.78 -25.65 5.53
CA LYS A 23 -16.08 -26.72 6.50
C LYS A 23 -15.06 -27.87 6.46
N ASP A 24 -14.68 -28.27 5.25
CA ASP A 24 -13.91 -29.49 5.02
C ASP A 24 -12.46 -29.21 4.59
N GLU A 25 -12.12 -27.96 4.27
CA GLU A 25 -10.81 -27.62 3.73
C GLU A 25 -10.41 -26.17 4.02
N GLN A 26 -9.14 -25.97 4.40
CA GLN A 26 -8.56 -24.65 4.63
C GLN A 26 -7.28 -24.51 3.83
N LYS A 27 -7.41 -24.02 2.61
CA LYS A 27 -6.26 -23.83 1.73
C LYS A 27 -5.66 -22.44 1.91
N PRO A 28 -4.31 -22.34 1.96
CA PRO A 28 -3.67 -21.05 1.73
C PRO A 28 -4.02 -20.58 0.32
N ILE A 29 -4.31 -19.29 0.20
CA ILE A 29 -4.61 -18.65 -1.08
C ILE A 29 -3.83 -17.35 -1.20
N ASP A 30 -3.65 -16.92 -2.44
CA ASP A 30 -3.28 -15.55 -2.71
C ASP A 30 -4.38 -14.61 -2.25
N GLU A 31 -3.99 -13.37 -1.96
CA GLU A 31 -4.94 -12.34 -1.57
C GLU A 31 -6.04 -12.17 -2.63
N PRO A 32 -7.34 -12.24 -2.26
CA PRO A 32 -8.42 -12.09 -3.22
C PRO A 32 -8.39 -10.71 -3.88
N ASP A 33 -8.68 -10.63 -5.18
CA ASP A 33 -8.53 -9.38 -5.94
C ASP A 33 -9.43 -8.25 -5.41
N LEU A 34 -10.65 -8.58 -4.99
CA LEU A 34 -11.57 -7.65 -4.33
C LEU A 34 -11.00 -7.07 -3.03
N VAL A 35 -10.23 -7.87 -2.29
CA VAL A 35 -9.53 -7.44 -1.06
C VAL A 35 -8.38 -6.51 -1.42
N LYS A 36 -7.55 -6.85 -2.42
CA LYS A 36 -6.45 -5.98 -2.89
C LYS A 36 -6.96 -4.57 -3.25
N LYS A 37 -8.08 -4.49 -3.96
CA LYS A 37 -8.66 -3.21 -4.37
C LYS A 37 -9.25 -2.42 -3.20
N SER A 38 -9.85 -3.08 -2.20
CA SER A 38 -10.37 -2.41 -1.01
C SER A 38 -9.27 -1.78 -0.13
N LYS A 39 -8.06 -2.33 -0.13
CA LYS A 39 -6.92 -1.82 0.64
C LYS A 39 -6.42 -0.45 0.21
N LEU A 40 -6.80 0.06 -0.98
CA LEU A 40 -6.43 1.41 -1.41
C LEU A 40 -6.93 2.50 -0.44
N LEU A 41 -7.98 2.24 0.36
CA LEU A 41 -8.52 3.17 1.37
C LEU A 41 -8.19 2.83 2.82
N LEU A 42 -7.51 1.70 3.07
CA LEU A 42 -7.39 1.16 4.43
C LEU A 42 -5.95 1.10 4.90
N GLU A 43 -5.80 1.11 6.22
CA GLU A 43 -4.56 0.71 6.86
C GLU A 43 -4.51 -0.82 6.96
N THR A 44 -3.58 -1.44 6.24
CA THR A 44 -3.42 -2.90 6.26
C THR A 44 -2.83 -3.42 7.56
N GLN A 45 -2.12 -2.56 8.30
CA GLN A 45 -1.43 -2.87 9.56
C GLN A 45 -2.20 -2.36 10.81
N GLY A 46 -3.26 -1.57 10.60
CA GLY A 46 -4.09 -0.95 11.62
C GLY A 46 -5.51 -1.48 11.60
N TYR A 47 -6.26 -1.19 12.67
CA TYR A 47 -7.67 -1.56 12.73
C TYR A 47 -8.45 -0.68 11.73
N SER A 48 -9.01 -1.27 10.69
CA SER A 48 -9.81 -0.54 9.70
C SER A 48 -10.99 -1.40 9.24
N ILE A 49 -12.06 -0.74 8.82
CA ILE A 49 -13.29 -1.40 8.35
C ILE A 49 -13.61 -0.84 6.97
N PHE A 50 -13.95 -1.74 6.04
CA PHE A 50 -14.41 -1.40 4.71
C PHE A 50 -15.66 -2.20 4.35
N ILE A 51 -16.67 -1.53 3.84
CA ILE A 51 -17.78 -2.13 3.11
C ILE A 51 -17.80 -1.53 1.71
N GLY A 52 -17.88 -2.38 0.69
CA GLY A 52 -18.02 -1.92 -0.69
C GLY A 52 -18.79 -2.88 -1.58
N ARG A 53 -19.19 -2.36 -2.75
CA ARG A 53 -19.85 -3.10 -3.83
C ARG A 53 -18.93 -3.17 -5.04
N GLU A 54 -18.79 -4.35 -5.63
CA GLU A 54 -18.05 -4.55 -6.88
C GLU A 54 -18.63 -5.72 -7.67
N SER A 55 -18.99 -5.48 -8.94
CA SER A 55 -19.42 -6.52 -9.88
C SER A 55 -20.52 -7.44 -9.33
N GLY A 56 -21.53 -6.87 -8.67
CA GLY A 56 -22.63 -7.61 -8.04
C GLY A 56 -22.28 -8.33 -6.72
N ASN A 57 -21.08 -8.09 -6.17
CA ASN A 57 -20.68 -8.61 -4.87
C ASN A 57 -20.61 -7.49 -3.83
N LEU A 58 -20.93 -7.85 -2.58
CA LEU A 58 -20.63 -7.07 -1.39
C LEU A 58 -19.37 -7.62 -0.74
N ILE A 59 -18.52 -6.70 -0.28
CA ILE A 59 -17.28 -7.03 0.42
C ILE A 59 -17.32 -6.33 1.76
N LEU A 60 -17.07 -7.08 2.84
CA LEU A 60 -16.68 -6.54 4.13
C LEU A 60 -15.23 -6.96 4.41
N LEU A 61 -14.36 -5.99 4.66
CA LEU A 61 -12.98 -6.24 5.09
C LEU A 61 -12.75 -5.54 6.44
N VAL A 62 -12.29 -6.31 7.42
CA VAL A 62 -11.84 -5.80 8.71
C VAL A 62 -10.38 -6.18 8.90
N THR A 63 -9.50 -5.19 9.02
CA THR A 63 -8.05 -5.39 9.11
C THR A 63 -7.51 -5.18 10.52
N GLY A 64 -6.31 -5.70 10.77
CA GLY A 64 -5.48 -5.26 11.91
C GLY A 64 -5.99 -5.63 13.30
N MET A 65 -6.89 -6.60 13.43
CA MET A 65 -7.44 -7.09 14.70
C MET A 65 -6.33 -7.74 15.52
N LYS A 66 -6.02 -7.19 16.69
CA LYS A 66 -4.91 -7.69 17.50
C LYS A 66 -5.26 -9.04 18.12
N ALA A 67 -4.39 -10.03 17.93
CA ALA A 67 -4.47 -11.28 18.66
C ALA A 67 -4.16 -11.04 20.15
N SER A 68 -4.92 -11.68 21.04
CA SER A 68 -4.78 -11.48 22.49
C SER A 68 -3.47 -12.08 23.02
N LYS A 69 -3.11 -13.29 22.55
CA LYS A 69 -1.96 -14.05 23.06
C LYS A 69 -0.93 -14.42 21.98
N ARG A 70 -1.31 -14.41 20.71
CA ARG A 70 -0.43 -14.89 19.63
C ARG A 70 0.58 -13.82 19.20
N LYS A 71 1.85 -14.22 19.16
CA LYS A 71 2.99 -13.38 18.76
C LYS A 71 3.77 -14.09 17.67
N ASP A 72 4.34 -13.33 16.75
CA ASP A 72 5.23 -13.88 15.72
C ASP A 72 6.61 -14.24 16.30
N TYR A 73 7.48 -14.80 15.47
CA TYR A 73 8.86 -15.18 15.82
C TYR A 73 9.73 -14.02 16.35
N ARG A 74 9.29 -12.77 16.17
CA ARG A 74 9.96 -11.55 16.64
C ARG A 74 9.32 -10.99 17.91
N GLY A 75 8.37 -11.71 18.50
CA GLY A 75 7.62 -11.29 19.68
C GLY A 75 6.60 -10.18 19.44
N ARG A 76 6.29 -9.86 18.18
CA ARG A 76 5.28 -8.84 17.82
C ARG A 76 3.89 -9.47 17.87
N THR A 77 2.90 -8.73 18.36
CA THR A 77 1.50 -9.18 18.35
C THR A 77 1.01 -9.44 16.93
N ILE A 78 0.49 -10.64 16.68
CA ILE A 78 -0.11 -11.00 15.39
C ILE A 78 -1.40 -10.20 15.20
N ARG A 79 -1.66 -9.77 13.96
CA ARG A 79 -2.84 -8.99 13.60
C ARG A 79 -3.67 -9.73 12.56
N ASN A 80 -4.83 -10.22 12.98
CA ASN A 80 -5.76 -10.93 12.12
C ASN A 80 -6.52 -9.95 11.23
N SER A 81 -6.89 -10.40 10.04
CA SER A 81 -7.88 -9.71 9.21
C SER A 81 -8.93 -10.71 8.72
N ILE A 82 -10.15 -10.26 8.51
CA ILE A 82 -11.22 -11.08 7.92
C ILE A 82 -11.81 -10.34 6.73
N ALA A 83 -12.03 -11.07 5.63
CA ALA A 83 -12.76 -10.59 4.47
C ALA A 83 -13.96 -11.51 4.20
N LEU A 84 -15.10 -10.91 3.95
CA LEU A 84 -16.35 -11.58 3.63
C LEU A 84 -16.80 -11.09 2.26
N ILE A 85 -16.95 -12.02 1.32
CA ILE A 85 -17.37 -11.72 -0.04
C ILE A 85 -18.69 -12.44 -0.28
N ALA A 86 -19.74 -11.68 -0.52
CA ALA A 86 -21.10 -12.19 -0.66
C ALA A 86 -21.77 -11.61 -1.90
N GLN A 87 -22.85 -12.23 -2.35
CA GLN A 87 -23.65 -11.64 -3.43
C GLN A 87 -24.39 -10.42 -2.89
N ASP A 88 -24.62 -9.42 -3.74
CA ASP A 88 -25.38 -8.23 -3.35
C ASP A 88 -26.89 -8.51 -3.34
N ASN A 89 -27.33 -9.32 -2.38
CA ASN A 89 -28.72 -9.65 -2.12
C ASN A 89 -29.13 -9.23 -0.69
N GLU A 90 -30.43 -9.28 -0.41
CA GLU A 90 -30.98 -8.81 0.86
C GLU A 90 -30.38 -9.49 2.10
N GLN A 91 -30.28 -10.81 2.05
CA GLN A 91 -29.85 -11.62 3.18
C GLN A 91 -28.35 -11.42 3.46
N ASP A 92 -27.52 -11.48 2.43
CA ASP A 92 -26.08 -11.30 2.53
C ASP A 92 -25.72 -9.86 2.96
N GLU A 93 -26.44 -8.85 2.44
CA GLU A 93 -26.28 -7.46 2.87
C GLU A 93 -26.59 -7.29 4.37
N GLN A 94 -27.67 -7.91 4.84
CA GLN A 94 -28.08 -7.89 6.24
C GLN A 94 -27.00 -8.50 7.14
N GLN A 95 -26.44 -9.63 6.74
CA GLN A 95 -25.34 -10.28 7.46
C GLN A 95 -24.09 -9.40 7.50
N ILE A 96 -23.68 -8.84 6.36
CA ILE A 96 -22.52 -7.94 6.27
C ILE A 96 -22.68 -6.73 7.19
N ARG A 97 -23.86 -6.10 7.23
CA ARG A 97 -24.13 -4.97 8.15
C ARG A 97 -24.00 -5.40 9.60
N GLY A 98 -24.57 -6.54 9.97
CA GLY A 98 -24.47 -7.06 11.34
C GLY A 98 -23.03 -7.30 11.79
N ILE A 99 -22.20 -7.88 10.93
CA ILE A 99 -20.78 -8.14 11.25
C ILE A 99 -19.99 -6.83 11.31
N ALA A 100 -20.26 -5.89 10.40
CA ALA A 100 -19.65 -4.57 10.45
C ALA A 100 -20.01 -3.81 11.73
N VAL A 101 -21.23 -3.97 12.25
CA VAL A 101 -21.64 -3.45 13.56
C VAL A 101 -20.83 -4.08 14.69
N LEU A 102 -20.63 -5.40 14.69
CA LEU A 102 -19.77 -6.06 15.67
C LEU A 102 -18.32 -5.56 15.60
N ALA A 103 -17.83 -5.26 14.40
CA ALA A 103 -16.52 -4.66 14.19
C ALA A 103 -16.47 -3.24 14.78
N LEU A 104 -17.41 -2.38 14.41
CA LEU A 104 -17.49 -1.00 14.92
C LEU A 104 -17.59 -0.95 16.46
N GLU A 105 -18.31 -1.89 17.07
CA GLU A 105 -18.44 -1.99 18.53
C GLU A 105 -17.23 -2.67 19.21
N GLY A 106 -16.21 -3.08 18.46
CA GLY A 106 -15.01 -3.74 18.98
C GLY A 106 -15.22 -5.19 19.44
N LYS A 107 -16.41 -5.77 19.23
CA LYS A 107 -16.77 -7.12 19.66
C LYS A 107 -16.19 -8.21 18.75
N LEU A 108 -16.13 -7.92 17.46
CA LEU A 108 -15.68 -8.88 16.44
C LEU A 108 -14.24 -9.36 16.68
N GLN A 109 -13.35 -8.51 17.21
CA GLN A 109 -11.94 -8.86 17.40
C GLN A 109 -11.78 -10.10 18.30
N ASN A 110 -12.48 -10.15 19.42
CA ASN A 110 -12.36 -11.26 20.38
C ASN A 110 -12.93 -12.56 19.82
N ASP A 111 -14.03 -12.44 19.07
CA ASP A 111 -14.69 -13.58 18.43
C ASP A 111 -13.78 -14.21 17.36
N ILE A 112 -13.18 -13.37 16.50
CA ILE A 112 -12.24 -13.83 15.47
C ILE A 112 -10.96 -14.37 16.09
N ASP A 113 -10.41 -13.73 17.12
CA ASP A 113 -9.20 -14.23 17.79
C ASP A 113 -9.44 -15.60 18.45
N SER A 114 -10.61 -15.81 19.06
CA SER A 114 -10.98 -17.10 19.66
C SER A 114 -11.12 -18.22 18.64
N ALA A 115 -11.56 -17.87 17.41
CA ALA A 115 -11.69 -18.79 16.30
C ALA A 115 -10.37 -19.20 15.65
N ILE A 116 -9.27 -18.49 15.91
CA ILE A 116 -7.96 -18.79 15.32
C ILE A 116 -7.05 -19.38 16.38
N LYS A 117 -6.70 -20.65 16.20
CA LYS A 117 -5.83 -21.40 17.10
C LYS A 117 -4.47 -21.64 16.45
N GLU A 118 -3.48 -21.89 17.30
CA GLU A 118 -2.22 -22.46 16.85
C GLU A 118 -2.46 -23.88 16.34
N GLY A 119 -1.87 -24.21 15.19
CA GLY A 119 -2.05 -25.52 14.55
C GLY A 119 -1.84 -25.48 13.04
N GLY A 120 -1.89 -26.65 12.41
CA GLY A 120 -1.74 -26.81 10.98
C GLY A 120 -0.32 -26.57 10.45
N GLU A 121 -0.12 -26.96 9.19
CA GLU A 121 1.17 -26.86 8.47
C GLU A 121 1.74 -25.43 8.44
N TYR A 122 0.86 -24.44 8.43
CA TYR A 122 1.20 -23.03 8.26
C TYR A 122 1.11 -22.21 9.56
N GLY A 123 1.00 -22.87 10.73
CA GLY A 123 1.11 -22.24 12.05
C GLY A 123 -0.17 -21.66 12.65
N PHE A 124 -1.29 -21.65 11.92
CA PHE A 124 -2.61 -21.44 12.51
C PHE A 124 -3.72 -22.23 11.82
N GLU A 125 -4.79 -22.51 12.56
CA GLU A 125 -6.04 -23.11 12.08
C GLU A 125 -7.22 -22.23 12.46
N VAL A 126 -8.24 -22.18 11.60
CA VAL A 126 -9.44 -21.38 11.83
C VAL A 126 -10.63 -22.32 12.06
N SER A 127 -11.36 -22.14 13.15
CA SER A 127 -12.58 -22.91 13.40
C SER A 127 -13.73 -22.38 12.55
N TYR A 128 -14.12 -23.13 11.50
CA TYR A 128 -15.27 -22.79 10.66
C TYR A 128 -16.55 -22.61 11.50
N GLU A 129 -16.82 -23.51 12.43
CA GLU A 129 -18.03 -23.47 13.27
C GLU A 129 -18.11 -22.20 14.13
N GLN A 130 -16.98 -21.76 14.69
CA GLN A 130 -16.95 -20.53 15.49
C GLN A 130 -17.14 -19.28 14.62
N ILE A 131 -16.49 -19.23 13.45
CA ILE A 131 -16.69 -18.12 12.50
C ILE A 131 -18.15 -18.10 12.02
N GLU A 132 -18.71 -19.25 11.65
CA GLU A 132 -20.09 -19.37 11.18
C GLU A 132 -21.10 -18.96 12.27
N HIS A 133 -20.85 -19.33 13.53
CA HIS A 133 -21.67 -18.91 14.67
C HIS A 133 -21.71 -17.38 14.82
N VAL A 134 -20.56 -16.71 14.71
CA VAL A 134 -20.46 -15.24 14.79
C VAL A 134 -21.22 -14.57 13.64
N ILE A 135 -21.09 -15.10 12.42
CA ILE A 135 -21.78 -14.60 11.23
C ILE A 135 -23.30 -14.78 11.34
N LYS A 136 -23.78 -15.91 11.87
CA LYS A 136 -25.22 -16.15 12.03
C LYS A 136 -25.83 -15.31 13.15
N ALA A 137 -25.10 -15.07 14.23
CA ALA A 137 -25.59 -14.27 15.36
C ALA A 137 -25.88 -12.80 14.99
N SER A 138 -25.29 -12.29 13.91
CA SER A 138 -25.39 -10.88 13.52
C SER A 138 -26.64 -10.50 12.70
N LEU A 139 -27.63 -11.40 12.57
CA LEU A 139 -28.80 -11.24 11.68
C LEU A 139 -29.87 -10.21 12.13
N GLN A 140 -29.80 -9.61 13.33
CA GLN A 140 -30.91 -8.81 13.90
C GLN A 140 -30.96 -7.33 13.48
N THR A 141 -30.88 -7.01 12.19
CA THR A 141 -30.97 -5.61 11.72
C THR A 141 -32.31 -5.31 11.05
N LYS A 142 -32.82 -4.09 11.21
CA LYS A 142 -34.02 -3.58 10.51
C LYS A 142 -33.66 -3.14 9.07
N ASN A 143 -34.67 -3.10 8.20
CA ASN A 143 -34.51 -2.83 6.76
C ASN A 143 -35.23 -1.54 6.31
N SER A 144 -34.92 -0.41 6.93
CA SER A 144 -35.38 0.90 6.43
C SER A 144 -34.66 1.28 5.12
N THR A 145 -35.40 1.82 4.15
CA THR A 145 -34.94 2.13 2.78
C THR A 145 -34.82 3.64 2.50
N ALA A 146 -34.84 4.49 3.53
CA ALA A 146 -34.75 5.94 3.34
C ALA A 146 -33.41 6.35 2.71
N THR A 147 -33.48 7.16 1.65
CA THR A 147 -32.30 7.73 0.98
C THR A 147 -31.60 8.72 1.91
N LYS A 148 -30.30 8.55 2.13
CA LYS A 148 -29.51 9.37 3.05
C LYS A 148 -28.28 9.98 2.35
N PRO A 149 -27.86 11.19 2.74
CA PRO A 149 -26.70 11.85 2.15
C PRO A 149 -25.40 11.09 2.46
N LEU A 150 -24.34 11.40 1.72
CA LEU A 150 -22.97 10.97 2.04
C LEU A 150 -22.49 11.74 3.27
N MET A 151 -21.79 11.08 4.18
CA MET A 151 -21.29 11.70 5.40
C MET A 151 -19.82 11.35 5.68
N ILE A 152 -19.08 12.33 6.19
CA ILE A 152 -17.66 12.24 6.52
C ILE A 152 -17.44 12.81 7.93
N GLY A 153 -16.51 12.24 8.69
CA GLY A 153 -16.18 12.77 10.02
C GLY A 153 -14.93 12.15 10.61
N LYS A 154 -14.62 12.52 11.85
CA LYS A 154 -13.49 11.94 12.58
C LYS A 154 -13.81 10.52 13.03
N ASN A 155 -12.80 9.67 13.03
CA ASN A 155 -12.86 8.36 13.64
C ASN A 155 -12.83 8.48 15.18
N SER A 156 -13.99 8.85 15.74
CA SER A 156 -14.28 8.98 17.16
C SER A 156 -15.31 7.95 17.60
N GLU A 157 -15.34 7.61 18.90
CA GLU A 157 -16.30 6.64 19.44
C GLU A 157 -17.76 7.03 19.17
N ASP A 158 -18.08 8.32 19.21
CA ASP A 158 -19.44 8.81 19.01
C ASP A 158 -19.88 8.68 17.54
N ASN A 159 -19.00 9.03 16.60
CA ASN A 159 -19.27 8.83 15.17
C ASN A 159 -19.36 7.34 14.81
N ILE A 160 -18.54 6.49 15.43
CA ILE A 160 -18.62 5.03 15.30
C ILE A 160 -19.99 4.52 15.77
N LYS A 161 -20.47 4.96 16.95
CA LYS A 161 -21.79 4.58 17.49
C LYS A 161 -22.93 5.03 16.57
N LEU A 162 -22.84 6.22 15.98
CA LEU A 162 -23.83 6.72 15.02
C LEU A 162 -23.92 5.83 13.78
N ILE A 163 -22.77 5.49 13.16
CA ILE A 163 -22.73 4.60 12.00
C ILE A 163 -23.21 3.19 12.37
N ALA A 164 -22.80 2.65 13.53
CA ALA A 164 -23.23 1.34 13.98
C ALA A 164 -24.76 1.28 14.17
N LYS A 165 -25.36 2.31 14.79
CA LYS A 165 -26.82 2.44 14.92
C LYS A 165 -27.49 2.48 13.55
N GLU A 166 -26.93 3.26 12.63
CA GLU A 166 -27.47 3.35 11.28
C GLU A 166 -27.43 2.03 10.52
N LEU A 167 -26.32 1.29 10.59
CA LEU A 167 -26.20 -0.03 9.96
C LEU A 167 -27.16 -1.06 10.57
N LYS A 168 -27.54 -0.92 11.85
CA LYS A 168 -28.59 -1.75 12.48
C LYS A 168 -30.00 -1.44 11.95
N GLU A 169 -30.24 -0.21 11.49
CA GLU A 169 -31.59 0.27 11.19
C GLU A 169 -31.89 0.38 9.69
N SER A 170 -30.87 0.67 8.88
CA SER A 170 -31.00 1.06 7.47
C SER A 170 -30.21 0.15 6.55
N ARG A 171 -30.74 -0.08 5.34
CA ARG A 171 -30.05 -0.78 4.26
C ARG A 171 -28.91 0.07 3.69
N LEU A 172 -27.93 -0.61 3.09
CA LEU A 172 -26.85 0.05 2.35
C LEU A 172 -27.41 0.68 1.07
N PRO A 173 -26.97 1.90 0.67
CA PRO A 173 -27.45 2.57 -0.52
C PRO A 173 -27.34 1.72 -1.79
N GLN A 174 -28.47 1.39 -2.41
CA GLN A 174 -28.52 0.61 -3.64
C GLN A 174 -28.12 1.46 -4.84
N LYS A 175 -27.39 0.88 -5.81
CA LYS A 175 -27.08 1.53 -7.10
C LYS A 175 -28.05 1.06 -8.19
N SER A 176 -28.26 1.93 -9.18
CA SER A 176 -29.06 1.63 -10.36
C SER A 176 -28.34 0.72 -11.38
N ASN A 177 -26.99 0.70 -11.39
CA ASN A 177 -26.18 -0.08 -12.34
C ASN A 177 -25.22 -1.04 -11.61
N ALA A 178 -25.25 -2.32 -12.00
CA ALA A 178 -24.48 -3.41 -11.38
C ALA A 178 -22.96 -3.39 -11.66
N SER A 179 -22.50 -2.59 -12.62
CA SER A 179 -21.09 -2.51 -13.05
C SER A 179 -20.22 -1.59 -12.17
N ASP A 180 -20.83 -0.69 -11.40
CA ASP A 180 -20.09 0.44 -10.84
C ASP A 180 -19.63 0.14 -9.41
N SER A 181 -18.33 0.20 -9.22
CA SER A 181 -17.69 -0.01 -7.92
C SER A 181 -18.05 1.09 -6.91
N GLN A 182 -18.27 0.75 -5.65
CA GLN A 182 -18.63 1.75 -4.63
C GLN A 182 -18.02 1.42 -3.27
N ALA A 183 -17.36 2.41 -2.66
CA ALA A 183 -17.02 2.38 -1.26
C ALA A 183 -18.20 2.91 -0.43
N LEU A 184 -18.72 2.10 0.49
CA LEU A 184 -19.91 2.41 1.28
C LEU A 184 -19.52 2.86 2.68
N VAL A 185 -18.83 2.02 3.44
CA VAL A 185 -18.37 2.35 4.79
C VAL A 185 -16.86 2.22 4.82
N VAL A 186 -16.16 3.25 5.29
CA VAL A 186 -14.71 3.23 5.46
C VAL A 186 -14.36 3.84 6.81
N VAL A 187 -13.67 3.09 7.65
CA VAL A 187 -13.08 3.57 8.90
C VAL A 187 -11.58 3.31 8.83
N THR A 188 -10.76 4.36 8.89
CA THR A 188 -9.31 4.26 8.62
C THR A 188 -8.50 5.26 9.42
N GLY A 189 -7.27 4.87 9.78
CA GLY A 189 -6.33 5.73 10.51
C GLY A 189 -5.40 6.56 9.62
N ILE A 190 -5.28 6.23 8.33
CA ILE A 190 -4.18 6.73 7.49
C ILE A 190 -4.61 7.57 6.29
N LYS A 191 -5.88 7.53 5.89
CA LYS A 191 -6.38 8.30 4.72
C LYS A 191 -7.01 9.58 5.19
N GLU A 192 -6.71 10.69 4.53
CA GLU A 192 -7.34 11.97 4.83
C GLU A 192 -8.84 11.94 4.48
N GLN A 193 -9.65 12.70 5.22
CA GLN A 193 -11.07 12.86 4.93
C GLN A 193 -11.32 13.27 3.47
N ASP A 194 -10.47 14.12 2.89
CA ASP A 194 -10.59 14.55 1.50
C ASP A 194 -10.38 13.43 0.48
N ASP A 195 -9.55 12.44 0.79
CA ASP A 195 -9.37 11.26 -0.07
C ASP A 195 -10.63 10.39 -0.04
N LEU A 196 -11.27 10.26 1.12
CA LEU A 196 -12.55 9.55 1.26
C LEU A 196 -13.68 10.30 0.53
N LYS A 197 -13.69 11.64 0.56
CA LYS A 197 -14.65 12.46 -0.20
C LYS A 197 -14.49 12.27 -1.70
N LYS A 198 -13.24 12.28 -2.21
CA LYS A 198 -12.93 12.01 -3.64
C LYS A 198 -13.37 10.61 -4.06
N ALA A 199 -13.23 9.63 -3.15
CA ALA A 199 -13.67 8.26 -3.36
C ALA A 199 -15.20 8.09 -3.30
N GLY A 200 -15.96 9.13 -2.93
CA GLY A 200 -17.42 9.09 -2.84
C GLY A 200 -17.92 8.13 -1.76
N VAL A 201 -17.17 7.99 -0.65
CA VAL A 201 -17.52 7.09 0.46
C VAL A 201 -18.84 7.53 1.11
N TRP A 202 -19.78 6.60 1.28
CA TRP A 202 -21.08 6.92 1.91
C TRP A 202 -20.96 7.26 3.40
N ARG A 203 -20.19 6.48 4.16
CA ARG A 203 -19.84 6.74 5.57
C ARG A 203 -18.34 6.62 5.75
N GLY A 204 -17.65 7.75 5.80
CA GLY A 204 -16.19 7.80 5.93
C GLY A 204 -15.76 8.37 7.28
N LEU A 205 -15.02 7.58 8.06
CA LEU A 205 -14.37 8.02 9.29
C LEU A 205 -12.85 7.98 9.12
N SER A 206 -12.20 9.07 9.47
CA SER A 206 -10.74 9.18 9.41
C SER A 206 -10.15 9.81 10.67
N ASN A 207 -8.95 9.39 11.05
CA ASN A 207 -8.14 10.08 12.06
C ASN A 207 -7.52 11.40 11.56
N LEU A 208 -7.54 11.63 10.24
CA LEU A 208 -6.85 12.72 9.55
C LEU A 208 -7.86 13.61 8.80
N GLY A 209 -8.13 14.79 9.34
CA GLY A 209 -8.99 15.80 8.72
C GLY A 209 -9.58 16.75 9.74
N ASP A 210 -10.33 17.73 9.24
CA ASP A 210 -10.81 18.85 10.04
C ASP A 210 -12.22 18.63 10.61
N ASN A 211 -13.04 17.77 9.98
CA ASN A 211 -14.41 17.54 10.46
C ASN A 211 -14.37 16.61 11.68
N GLU A 212 -14.65 17.17 12.86
CA GLU A 212 -14.81 16.40 14.10
C GLU A 212 -16.09 15.56 14.06
N ASP A 213 -17.23 16.19 13.77
CA ASP A 213 -18.53 15.53 13.73
C ASP A 213 -18.83 14.93 12.36
N LEU A 214 -19.61 13.84 12.36
CA LEU A 214 -20.13 13.22 11.15
C LEU A 214 -21.09 14.19 10.45
N SER A 215 -20.65 14.72 9.30
CA SER A 215 -21.29 15.81 8.59
C SER A 215 -21.50 15.48 7.10
N PRO A 216 -22.56 16.00 6.47
CA PRO A 216 -22.83 15.76 5.07
C PRO A 216 -21.77 16.43 4.17
N TYR A 217 -21.49 15.83 3.02
CA TYR A 217 -20.62 16.43 2.01
C TYR A 217 -21.11 16.13 0.59
N GLU A 218 -20.75 17.00 -0.35
CA GLU A 218 -20.95 16.77 -1.78
C GLU A 218 -19.64 16.26 -2.40
N PRO A 219 -19.68 15.14 -3.12
CA PRO A 219 -18.48 14.59 -3.70
C PRO A 219 -18.12 15.43 -4.95
N PRO A 220 -16.83 15.65 -5.24
CA PRO A 220 -16.41 16.51 -6.35
C PRO A 220 -16.98 16.00 -7.68
N ASN A 221 -17.33 16.88 -8.63
CA ASN A 221 -17.92 16.51 -9.94
C ASN A 221 -17.15 15.42 -10.72
N SER A 222 -15.87 15.23 -10.41
CA SER A 222 -15.01 14.16 -10.90
C SER A 222 -15.00 12.92 -10.01
N VAL A 223 -16.09 12.59 -9.29
CA VAL A 223 -16.18 11.32 -8.57
C VAL A 223 -15.81 10.24 -9.54
N GLN A 224 -14.68 9.58 -9.32
CA GLN A 224 -14.36 8.38 -10.07
C GLN A 224 -15.45 7.39 -9.67
N LYS A 225 -16.48 7.26 -10.52
CA LYS A 225 -17.62 6.34 -10.33
C LYS A 225 -17.19 4.89 -10.12
N ASN A 226 -15.90 4.64 -10.32
CA ASN A 226 -15.18 3.45 -10.02
C ASN A 226 -13.95 3.79 -9.15
N PHE A 227 -14.11 3.85 -7.82
CA PHE A 227 -12.95 3.91 -6.92
C PHE A 227 -12.03 2.67 -7.10
N LEU A 228 -12.61 1.54 -7.53
CA LEU A 228 -11.91 0.29 -7.85
C LEU A 228 -11.43 0.25 -9.32
N SER A 229 -11.78 1.26 -10.13
CA SER A 229 -11.04 1.66 -11.33
C SER A 229 -10.15 2.87 -11.03
N PHE A 230 -9.39 2.80 -9.94
CA PHE A 230 -7.96 2.82 -10.19
C PHE A 230 -7.62 1.65 -11.16
N GLU A 231 -8.08 1.75 -12.41
CA GLU A 231 -7.19 1.49 -13.51
C GLU A 231 -5.98 2.30 -13.08
N ILE A 232 -4.88 1.62 -12.77
CA ILE A 232 -3.60 2.17 -13.13
C ILE A 232 -3.84 2.47 -14.61
N PRO A 233 -4.18 3.71 -15.02
CA PRO A 233 -4.53 3.97 -16.41
C PRO A 233 -3.30 3.45 -17.11
N SER A 234 -3.46 2.49 -18.04
CA SER A 234 -2.36 1.67 -18.56
C SER A 234 -1.14 2.57 -18.54
N PHE A 235 -0.12 2.30 -17.71
CA PHE A 235 0.80 3.33 -17.18
C PHE A 235 1.23 4.40 -18.23
N LEU A 236 1.30 3.98 -19.49
CA LEU A 236 1.38 4.75 -20.72
C LEU A 236 0.25 5.74 -21.05
N ASP A 237 -1.04 5.41 -20.95
CA ASP A 237 -2.21 6.27 -21.24
C ASP A 237 -2.40 7.41 -20.23
N ALA A 238 -2.15 7.18 -18.93
CA ALA A 238 -2.08 8.26 -17.95
C ALA A 238 -0.98 9.25 -18.31
N ILE A 239 0.22 8.75 -18.61
CA ILE A 239 1.36 9.60 -18.92
C ILE A 239 1.18 10.29 -20.28
N LYS A 240 0.59 9.63 -21.29
CA LYS A 240 0.24 10.27 -22.57
C LYS A 240 -0.74 11.43 -22.40
N LYS A 241 -1.71 11.28 -21.48
CA LYS A 241 -2.73 12.30 -21.20
C LYS A 241 -2.19 13.50 -20.43
N TYR A 242 -1.29 13.28 -19.47
CA TYR A 242 -0.77 14.33 -18.60
C TYR A 242 0.60 14.89 -19.01
N ASN A 243 1.42 14.12 -19.74
CA ASN A 243 2.74 14.56 -20.22
C ASN A 243 3.29 13.66 -21.36
N PRO A 244 2.95 13.91 -22.64
CA PRO A 244 3.30 13.02 -23.77
C PRO A 244 4.82 12.86 -23.99
N GLN A 245 5.64 13.80 -23.52
CA GLN A 245 7.10 13.67 -23.55
C GLN A 245 7.62 12.56 -22.62
N LEU A 246 7.04 12.40 -21.43
CA LEU A 246 7.41 11.35 -20.46
C LEU A 246 7.05 9.94 -20.96
N ALA A 247 5.91 9.78 -21.63
CA ALA A 247 5.50 8.51 -22.22
C ALA A 247 6.45 8.10 -23.36
N THR A 248 6.86 9.06 -24.18
CA THR A 248 7.84 8.86 -25.24
C THR A 248 9.20 8.44 -24.67
N ILE A 249 9.63 9.09 -23.58
CA ILE A 249 10.87 8.77 -22.87
C ILE A 249 10.83 7.35 -22.26
N LEU A 250 9.72 6.95 -21.63
CA LEU A 250 9.55 5.61 -21.04
C LEU A 250 9.46 4.49 -22.09
N ILE A 251 8.83 4.73 -23.24
CA ILE A 251 8.79 3.78 -24.36
C ILE A 251 10.20 3.61 -24.96
N ILE A 252 10.97 4.70 -25.06
CA ILE A 252 12.38 4.65 -25.46
C ILE A 252 13.20 3.82 -24.44
N PHE A 253 12.89 3.89 -23.14
CA PHE A 253 13.60 3.10 -22.12
C PHE A 253 13.24 1.61 -22.08
N GLY A 254 12.00 1.23 -22.37
CA GLY A 254 11.63 -0.18 -22.57
C GLY A 254 12.38 -0.82 -23.75
N VAL A 255 12.66 -0.03 -24.79
CA VAL A 255 13.39 -0.47 -25.99
C VAL A 255 14.91 -0.43 -25.78
N ILE A 256 15.46 0.58 -25.10
CA ILE A 256 16.91 0.67 -24.81
C ILE A 256 17.35 -0.33 -23.73
N GLY A 257 16.49 -0.67 -22.77
CA GLY A 257 16.73 -1.76 -21.82
C GLY A 257 16.86 -3.13 -22.50
N LEU A 258 16.15 -3.35 -23.61
CA LEU A 258 16.28 -4.55 -24.45
C LEU A 258 17.51 -4.51 -25.37
N ILE A 259 17.98 -3.32 -25.79
CA ILE A 259 19.16 -3.19 -26.67
C ILE A 259 20.49 -3.43 -25.93
N ASN A 260 20.51 -3.35 -24.59
CA ASN A 260 21.68 -3.79 -23.81
C ASN A 260 21.85 -5.32 -23.72
N LEU A 261 20.98 -6.11 -24.36
CA LEU A 261 21.23 -7.53 -24.67
C LEU A 261 21.96 -7.76 -26.01
N GLY A 262 22.47 -6.69 -26.62
CA GLY A 262 23.37 -6.73 -27.77
C GLY A 262 22.64 -6.40 -29.07
N LEU A 263 22.99 -5.24 -29.64
CA LEU A 263 23.19 -4.97 -31.07
C LEU A 263 23.57 -3.50 -31.25
N SER A 264 24.69 -3.24 -31.93
CA SER A 264 25.24 -1.90 -32.17
C SER A 264 24.38 -1.10 -33.15
N TRP A 265 24.08 0.18 -32.86
CA TRP A 265 23.55 1.10 -33.88
C TRP A 265 24.09 2.53 -33.74
N ASN A 266 24.35 3.16 -34.89
CA ASN A 266 25.14 4.39 -35.07
C ASN A 266 24.21 5.63 -35.17
N PRO A 267 24.41 6.74 -34.40
CA PRO A 267 23.46 7.84 -34.37
C PRO A 267 23.91 9.02 -35.25
N SER A 268 23.36 9.09 -36.46
CA SER A 268 23.49 10.30 -37.30
C SER A 268 22.11 10.72 -37.82
N ARG A 269 21.21 11.19 -36.94
CA ARG A 269 19.99 11.86 -37.44
C ARG A 269 19.17 12.77 -36.52
N PHE A 270 19.53 13.06 -35.28
CA PHE A 270 18.75 14.01 -34.48
C PHE A 270 19.62 15.10 -33.86
N GLY A 271 19.31 16.34 -34.24
CA GLY A 271 19.99 17.56 -33.80
C GLY A 271 19.83 17.81 -32.30
N ARG A 272 20.90 18.31 -31.68
CA ARG A 272 20.97 18.62 -30.25
C ARG A 272 20.05 19.79 -29.91
N VAL A 273 19.16 19.60 -28.93
CA VAL A 273 18.58 20.71 -28.15
C VAL A 273 19.20 20.63 -26.76
N HIS A 274 20.04 21.60 -26.41
CA HIS A 274 20.65 21.72 -25.09
C HIS A 274 19.69 22.48 -24.16
N ASN A 275 19.28 21.86 -23.05
CA ASN A 275 18.62 22.54 -21.94
C ASN A 275 19.37 22.24 -20.63
N PRO A 276 20.05 23.22 -20.00
CA PRO A 276 21.02 22.97 -18.91
C PRO A 276 20.40 22.58 -17.55
N SER A 277 19.07 22.49 -17.44
CA SER A 277 18.35 22.17 -16.21
C SER A 277 17.94 20.70 -16.08
N GLN A 278 18.09 19.89 -17.13
CA GLN A 278 17.72 18.48 -17.15
C GLN A 278 18.96 17.59 -17.34
N PRO A 279 18.98 16.36 -16.77
CA PRO A 279 20.00 15.37 -17.13
C PRO A 279 19.96 15.11 -18.64
N THR A 280 21.13 15.18 -19.28
CA THR A 280 21.30 15.09 -20.74
C THR A 280 20.97 13.70 -21.31
N THR A 281 20.88 12.67 -20.46
CA THR A 281 20.37 11.33 -20.77
C THR A 281 19.93 10.67 -19.46
N VAL A 282 18.68 10.23 -19.32
CA VAL A 282 18.28 9.43 -18.15
C VAL A 282 18.60 7.96 -18.45
N VAL A 283 19.01 7.17 -17.46
CA VAL A 283 19.30 5.73 -17.63
C VAL A 283 18.38 4.87 -16.77
N LEU A 284 17.92 5.39 -15.63
CA LEU A 284 17.19 4.63 -14.60
C LEU A 284 16.13 5.51 -13.93
N ALA A 285 14.98 4.90 -13.57
CA ALA A 285 13.90 5.59 -12.88
C ALA A 285 13.21 4.73 -11.79
N ALA A 286 12.81 5.37 -10.68
CA ALA A 286 12.04 4.75 -9.59
C ALA A 286 10.91 5.69 -9.11
N ILE A 287 9.77 5.15 -8.67
CA ILE A 287 8.55 5.91 -8.32
C ILE A 287 8.12 5.58 -6.89
N SER A 288 7.66 6.59 -6.13
CA SER A 288 7.12 6.36 -4.79
C SER A 288 5.72 5.70 -4.87
N PRO A 289 5.40 4.75 -3.98
CA PRO A 289 4.09 4.06 -3.97
C PRO A 289 2.89 5.00 -3.77
N GLY A 290 3.10 6.18 -3.18
CA GLY A 290 2.10 7.24 -3.07
C GLY A 290 1.99 8.16 -4.30
N LEU A 291 2.74 7.88 -5.38
CA LEU A 291 2.85 8.71 -6.59
C LEU A 291 3.12 10.19 -6.26
N GLN A 292 3.98 10.45 -5.28
CA GLN A 292 4.33 11.82 -4.90
C GLN A 292 5.63 12.27 -5.56
N TYR A 293 6.55 11.33 -5.79
CA TYR A 293 7.88 11.62 -6.31
C TYR A 293 8.37 10.50 -7.24
N PHE A 294 9.25 10.87 -8.16
CA PHE A 294 10.05 9.93 -8.92
C PHE A 294 11.51 10.38 -8.96
N VAL A 295 12.41 9.41 -9.09
CA VAL A 295 13.85 9.64 -9.12
C VAL A 295 14.36 9.22 -10.48
N THR A 296 15.22 10.04 -11.07
CA THR A 296 15.92 9.75 -12.33
C THR A 296 17.42 9.83 -12.09
N ALA A 297 18.21 9.02 -12.79
CA ALA A 297 19.67 9.10 -12.74
C ALA A 297 20.25 9.17 -14.15
N ASP A 298 21.32 9.94 -14.33
CA ASP A 298 22.06 10.07 -15.59
C ASP A 298 23.42 9.35 -15.58
N PRO A 299 24.05 9.14 -16.76
CA PRO A 299 25.35 8.50 -16.85
C PRO A 299 26.46 9.22 -16.08
N ASP A 300 26.32 10.52 -15.86
CA ASP A 300 27.29 11.39 -15.21
C ASP A 300 27.16 11.39 -13.67
N GLY A 301 26.25 10.58 -13.12
CA GLY A 301 26.05 10.43 -11.69
C GLY A 301 25.12 11.47 -11.07
N LYS A 302 24.41 12.24 -11.87
CA LYS A 302 23.37 13.15 -11.38
C LYS A 302 22.08 12.38 -11.16
N VAL A 303 21.57 12.43 -9.94
CA VAL A 303 20.31 11.81 -9.56
C VAL A 303 19.31 12.91 -9.22
N VAL A 304 18.22 13.01 -9.96
CA VAL A 304 17.23 14.07 -9.81
C VAL A 304 15.95 13.49 -9.22
N VAL A 305 15.51 14.07 -8.11
CA VAL A 305 14.22 13.76 -7.47
C VAL A 305 13.20 14.80 -7.92
N GLN A 306 12.12 14.36 -8.53
CA GLN A 306 11.06 15.19 -9.12
C GLN A 306 9.71 14.87 -8.50
N ASP A 307 8.82 15.86 -8.42
CA ASP A 307 7.41 15.60 -8.13
C ASP A 307 6.66 15.12 -9.37
N THR A 308 5.42 14.65 -9.21
CA THR A 308 4.58 14.19 -10.33
C THR A 308 4.20 15.28 -11.33
N GLN A 309 4.48 16.55 -11.04
CA GLN A 309 4.32 17.67 -11.96
C GLN A 309 5.62 17.94 -12.76
N GLY A 310 6.67 17.12 -12.57
CA GLY A 310 7.96 17.26 -13.26
C GLY A 310 8.85 18.35 -12.66
N LYS A 311 8.50 18.91 -11.50
CA LYS A 311 9.31 19.93 -10.85
C LYS A 311 10.42 19.25 -10.04
N THR A 312 11.67 19.58 -10.37
CA THR A 312 12.84 19.16 -9.61
C THR A 312 12.75 19.65 -8.17
N LYS A 313 12.75 18.71 -7.23
CA LYS A 313 12.77 18.98 -5.79
C LYS A 313 14.17 18.85 -5.23
N ASN A 314 14.97 17.93 -5.75
CA ASN A 314 16.38 17.78 -5.34
C ASN A 314 17.26 17.24 -6.47
N THR A 315 18.55 17.49 -6.36
CA THR A 315 19.59 16.89 -7.20
C THR A 315 20.68 16.33 -6.28
N LEU A 316 20.82 15.01 -6.28
CA LEU A 316 21.88 14.28 -5.61
C LEU A 316 23.01 14.09 -6.63
N LYS A 317 24.26 14.23 -6.20
CA LYS A 317 25.44 13.97 -7.04
C LYS A 317 26.18 12.76 -6.52
N THR A 318 26.31 11.73 -7.35
CA THR A 318 27.27 10.65 -7.17
C THR A 318 28.56 10.99 -7.91
N ASN A 319 29.67 10.34 -7.54
CA ASN A 319 31.00 10.60 -8.14
C ASN A 319 31.31 9.62 -9.28
N ALA A 320 30.34 8.81 -9.68
CA ALA A 320 30.48 7.72 -10.65
C ALA A 320 29.11 7.39 -11.25
N GLN A 321 29.12 6.69 -12.38
CA GLN A 321 27.90 6.33 -13.11
C GLN A 321 26.98 5.49 -12.23
N VAL A 322 25.73 5.93 -12.06
CA VAL A 322 24.71 5.18 -11.32
C VAL A 322 24.20 4.03 -12.17
N LYS A 323 24.29 2.82 -11.64
CA LYS A 323 23.85 1.56 -12.28
C LYS A 323 22.55 1.02 -11.69
N SER A 324 22.18 1.48 -10.49
CA SER A 324 20.92 1.10 -9.84
C SER A 324 20.41 2.20 -8.92
N VAL A 325 19.09 2.35 -8.81
CA VAL A 325 18.44 3.30 -7.89
C VAL A 325 17.18 2.68 -7.28
N ALA A 326 16.94 2.95 -6.00
CA ALA A 326 15.74 2.51 -5.29
C ALA A 326 15.20 3.63 -4.39
N LEU A 327 13.89 3.65 -4.16
CA LEU A 327 13.21 4.62 -3.32
C LEU A 327 12.43 3.88 -2.22
N SER A 328 12.43 4.40 -1.00
CA SER A 328 11.64 3.81 0.10
C SER A 328 10.14 4.02 -0.08
N LEU A 329 9.36 3.14 0.55
CA LEU A 329 7.89 3.13 0.43
C LEU A 329 7.26 4.45 0.93
N ASP A 330 7.85 5.03 1.97
CA ASP A 330 7.47 6.31 2.59
C ASP A 330 8.07 7.54 1.86
N GLY A 331 8.85 7.33 0.80
CA GLY A 331 9.54 8.38 0.03
C GLY A 331 10.65 9.12 0.80
N SER A 332 11.02 8.66 1.99
CA SER A 332 11.97 9.32 2.88
C SER A 332 13.44 8.99 2.57
N TYR A 333 13.71 7.96 1.77
CA TYR A 333 15.07 7.54 1.42
C TYR A 333 15.22 7.20 -0.05
N VAL A 334 16.35 7.61 -0.62
CA VAL A 334 16.82 7.16 -1.95
C VAL A 334 18.09 6.33 -1.75
N VAL A 335 18.22 5.20 -2.43
CA VAL A 335 19.46 4.43 -2.48
C VAL A 335 20.00 4.43 -3.90
N THR A 336 21.28 4.69 -4.08
CA THR A 336 21.95 4.67 -5.38
C THR A 336 23.13 3.72 -5.35
N GLY A 337 23.28 2.89 -6.36
CA GLY A 337 24.41 1.99 -6.56
C GLY A 337 25.18 2.39 -7.81
N ASP A 338 26.50 2.55 -7.69
CA ASP A 338 27.35 3.01 -8.80
C ASP A 338 28.24 1.91 -9.39
N GLU A 339 28.86 2.22 -10.53
CA GLU A 339 29.75 1.31 -11.27
C GLU A 339 31.04 0.96 -10.52
N THR A 340 31.42 1.77 -9.53
CA THR A 340 32.62 1.54 -8.70
C THR A 340 32.32 0.73 -7.44
N GLY A 341 31.07 0.26 -7.32
CA GLY A 341 30.62 -0.57 -6.21
C GLY A 341 30.09 0.22 -5.01
N ASN A 342 30.00 1.55 -5.06
CA ASN A 342 29.44 2.29 -3.93
C ASN A 342 27.92 2.21 -3.94
N VAL A 343 27.36 1.90 -2.78
CA VAL A 343 25.95 2.10 -2.45
C VAL A 343 25.87 3.31 -1.52
N LYS A 344 25.04 4.30 -1.89
CA LYS A 344 24.76 5.48 -1.08
C LYS A 344 23.31 5.51 -0.68
N LEU A 345 23.05 5.56 0.62
CA LEU A 345 21.73 5.86 1.18
C LEU A 345 21.61 7.37 1.40
N TRP A 346 20.60 7.99 0.82
CA TRP A 346 20.29 9.41 0.91
C TRP A 346 19.03 9.60 1.74
N ASP A 347 19.12 10.43 2.80
CA ASP A 347 17.96 10.89 3.56
C ASP A 347 17.29 12.06 2.81
N VAL A 348 16.02 11.87 2.48
CA VAL A 348 15.16 12.76 1.69
C VAL A 348 14.01 13.20 2.59
N THR A 349 14.32 13.95 3.64
CA THR A 349 13.31 14.42 4.60
C THR A 349 12.71 15.78 4.22
N ASN A 350 11.38 15.87 4.34
CA ASN A 350 10.50 17.04 4.27
C ASN A 350 9.73 17.25 2.94
N LYS A 351 8.38 17.14 3.00
CA LYS A 351 7.43 17.22 1.87
C LYS A 351 7.50 18.52 1.04
N LYS A 352 8.19 19.57 1.52
CA LYS A 352 8.23 20.89 0.86
C LYS A 352 9.59 21.32 0.28
N ASN A 353 10.73 21.00 0.92
CA ASN A 353 12.05 21.45 0.50
C ASN A 353 13.10 20.37 0.78
N ILE A 354 13.17 19.34 -0.06
CA ILE A 354 14.08 18.21 0.13
C ILE A 354 15.52 18.71 0.35
N GLU A 355 16.03 18.60 1.57
CA GLU A 355 17.40 18.95 1.90
C GLU A 355 18.22 17.68 2.18
N LEU A 356 19.34 17.55 1.46
CA LEU A 356 20.34 16.50 1.67
C LEU A 356 20.94 16.63 3.06
N ARG A 357 20.71 15.64 3.94
CA ARG A 357 21.36 15.64 5.25
C ARG A 357 22.60 14.75 5.34
N ARG A 358 22.63 13.51 4.81
CA ARG A 358 23.75 12.54 5.03
C ARG A 358 23.86 11.45 3.95
N HIS A 359 25.02 10.81 3.84
CA HIS A 359 25.22 9.56 3.08
C HIS A 359 25.89 8.47 3.94
N VAL A 360 25.47 7.22 3.81
CA VAL A 360 26.24 6.05 4.26
C VAL A 360 26.85 5.40 3.02
N ASN A 361 28.18 5.31 2.96
CA ASN A 361 28.88 4.63 1.87
C ASN A 361 29.00 3.15 2.25
N LEU A 362 28.36 2.30 1.48
CA LEU A 362 28.50 0.85 1.54
C LEU A 362 29.19 0.42 0.24
N LYS A 363 29.94 -0.68 0.25
CA LYS A 363 30.83 -0.99 -0.88
C LYS A 363 30.79 -2.46 -1.27
N HIS A 364 30.50 -2.68 -2.55
CA HIS A 364 30.80 -3.90 -3.30
C HIS A 364 32.20 -3.82 -3.92
N GLU A 365 32.78 -4.96 -4.28
CA GLU A 365 34.07 -5.02 -4.97
C GLU A 365 33.96 -4.61 -6.46
N LYS A 366 32.75 -4.69 -7.02
CA LYS A 366 32.42 -4.30 -8.40
C LYS A 366 31.07 -3.58 -8.47
N ALA A 367 30.70 -3.14 -9.66
CA ALA A 367 29.47 -2.39 -9.95
C ALA A 367 28.21 -2.96 -9.26
N VAL A 368 27.38 -2.08 -8.70
CA VAL A 368 26.12 -2.47 -8.06
C VAL A 368 25.00 -2.50 -9.08
N LEU A 369 24.57 -3.70 -9.46
CA LEU A 369 23.63 -3.92 -10.57
C LEU A 369 22.16 -3.88 -10.12
N SER A 370 21.88 -4.17 -8.85
CA SER A 370 20.52 -4.21 -8.33
C SER A 370 20.44 -3.73 -6.89
N LEU A 371 19.34 -3.05 -6.55
CA LEU A 371 19.07 -2.50 -5.23
C LEU A 371 17.61 -2.67 -4.83
N ALA A 372 17.39 -3.00 -3.56
CA ALA A 372 16.09 -2.93 -2.90
C ALA A 372 16.24 -2.30 -1.51
N ILE A 373 15.23 -1.54 -1.09
CA ILE A 373 15.20 -0.89 0.23
C ILE A 373 13.88 -1.16 0.92
N ASN A 374 13.95 -1.46 2.21
CA ASN A 374 12.80 -1.52 3.11
C ASN A 374 13.04 -0.57 4.29
N SER A 375 12.23 0.49 4.39
CA SER A 375 12.10 1.29 5.61
C SER A 375 10.82 0.86 6.33
N ASN A 376 10.97 0.33 7.54
CA ASN A 376 9.82 0.09 8.42
C ASN A 376 9.29 1.46 8.93
N SER A 377 8.14 1.48 9.62
CA SER A 377 7.54 2.71 10.18
C SER A 377 8.43 3.54 11.13
N SER A 378 9.60 3.01 11.53
CA SER A 378 10.63 3.76 12.26
C SER A 378 11.68 4.26 11.26
N ARG A 379 11.81 5.59 11.15
CA ARG A 379 12.85 6.26 10.33
C ARG A 379 14.28 5.91 10.75
N ASP A 380 14.46 5.31 11.91
CA ASP A 380 15.79 5.09 12.48
C ASP A 380 16.41 3.76 12.02
N LYS A 381 15.68 2.90 11.29
CA LYS A 381 16.17 1.59 10.83
C LYS A 381 15.78 1.29 9.39
N VAL A 382 16.79 1.19 8.53
CA VAL A 382 16.64 0.90 7.10
C VAL A 382 17.34 -0.40 6.76
N LYS A 383 16.65 -1.28 6.04
CA LYS A 383 17.25 -2.47 5.43
C LYS A 383 17.47 -2.24 3.95
N ILE A 384 18.67 -2.53 3.46
CA ILE A 384 19.02 -2.44 2.04
C ILE A 384 19.51 -3.81 1.59
N VAL A 385 19.09 -4.26 0.42
CA VAL A 385 19.68 -5.41 -0.28
C VAL A 385 20.34 -4.90 -1.55
N SER A 386 21.58 -5.28 -1.79
CA SER A 386 22.32 -4.93 -3.00
C SER A 386 22.94 -6.15 -3.66
N GLY A 387 22.84 -6.23 -4.98
CA GLY A 387 23.49 -7.25 -5.80
C GLY A 387 24.58 -6.63 -6.64
N GLY A 388 25.81 -7.12 -6.51
CA GLY A 388 26.98 -6.63 -7.24
C GLY A 388 27.41 -7.53 -8.39
N ALA A 389 28.12 -6.94 -9.36
CA ALA A 389 28.82 -7.68 -10.41
C ALA A 389 30.01 -8.51 -9.88
N ASP A 390 30.29 -8.39 -8.57
CA ASP A 390 31.22 -9.23 -7.81
C ASP A 390 30.60 -10.59 -7.46
N GLY A 391 29.34 -10.83 -7.82
CA GLY A 391 28.62 -12.06 -7.55
C GLY A 391 28.09 -12.13 -6.11
N GLN A 392 28.16 -11.04 -5.33
CA GLN A 392 27.70 -11.01 -3.95
C GLN A 392 26.33 -10.33 -3.85
N VAL A 393 25.50 -10.85 -2.93
CA VAL A 393 24.30 -10.17 -2.44
C VAL A 393 24.53 -9.76 -0.99
N LEU A 394 24.46 -8.46 -0.72
CA LEU A 394 24.74 -7.91 0.61
C LEU A 394 23.46 -7.36 1.23
N LEU A 395 23.22 -7.71 2.49
CA LEU A 395 22.15 -7.17 3.32
C LEU A 395 22.73 -6.16 4.31
N TRP A 396 22.23 -4.94 4.26
CA TRP A 396 22.68 -3.84 5.10
C TRP A 396 21.59 -3.50 6.11
N ASN A 397 21.91 -3.60 7.40
CA ASN A 397 21.06 -3.10 8.47
C ASN A 397 21.61 -1.74 8.91
N VAL A 398 20.99 -0.67 8.43
CA VAL A 398 21.44 0.71 8.67
C VAL A 398 20.63 1.32 9.80
N ASN A 399 21.28 1.72 10.90
CA ASN A 399 20.65 2.51 11.95
C ASN A 399 20.92 3.99 11.69
N VAL A 400 19.87 4.75 11.38
CA VAL A 400 19.94 6.17 11.10
C VAL A 400 19.68 6.94 12.40
N ASN A 401 20.74 7.32 13.12
CA ASN A 401 20.58 8.10 14.36
C ASN A 401 20.31 9.58 14.03
N VAL A 402 19.05 10.02 14.18
CA VAL A 402 18.58 11.34 13.75
C VAL A 402 19.29 12.49 14.48
N ASN A 403 19.74 12.28 15.72
CA ASN A 403 20.16 13.35 16.63
C ASN A 403 21.66 13.72 16.64
N GLN A 404 22.56 12.95 15.99
CA GLN A 404 24.02 13.16 16.14
C GLN A 404 24.84 13.28 14.84
N GLY A 405 24.23 13.42 13.68
CA GLY A 405 25.02 13.69 12.45
C GLY A 405 25.80 12.49 11.88
N LYS A 406 25.81 11.34 12.55
CA LYS A 406 26.48 10.10 12.10
C LYS A 406 25.51 8.92 12.21
N GLY A 407 25.41 8.12 11.14
CA GLY A 407 24.68 6.85 11.11
C GLY A 407 25.67 5.70 11.17
N GLU A 408 25.36 4.67 11.94
CA GLU A 408 26.15 3.44 11.99
C GLU A 408 25.42 2.36 11.20
N ALA A 409 26.11 1.75 10.24
CA ALA A 409 25.59 0.64 9.45
C ALA A 409 26.33 -0.63 9.86
N ASN A 410 25.57 -1.65 10.25
CA ASN A 410 26.10 -2.98 10.48
C ASN A 410 25.86 -3.84 9.24
N ILE A 411 26.92 -4.51 8.79
CA ILE A 411 26.91 -5.35 7.61
C ILE A 411 26.65 -6.78 8.07
N GLU A 412 25.54 -7.37 7.62
CA GLU A 412 25.37 -8.82 7.69
C GLU A 412 25.70 -9.36 6.30
N ARG A 413 26.91 -9.91 6.17
CA ARG A 413 27.38 -10.48 4.91
C ARG A 413 26.71 -11.84 4.70
N TYR A 414 25.92 -11.95 3.65
CA TYR A 414 25.55 -13.25 3.10
C TYR A 414 26.59 -13.62 2.03
N ILE A 415 27.16 -14.83 2.11
CA ILE A 415 28.07 -15.41 1.10
C ILE A 415 27.67 -16.87 0.91
N PRO A 416 27.80 -17.47 -0.29
CA PRO A 416 27.75 -16.95 -1.65
C PRO A 416 26.42 -17.27 -2.35
#